data_AF-A0A7C5IF72-F1
#
_entry.id   AF-A0A7C5IF72-F1
#
_cell.length_a   1.000
_cell.length_b   1.000
_cell.length_c   1.000
_cell.angle_alpha   90.00
_cell.angle_beta   90.00
_cell.angle_gamma   90.00
#
_symmetry.space_group_name_H-M   'P 1'
#
loop_
_entity.id
_entity.type
_entity.pdbx_description
1 polymer ?
#
loop_
_entity_poly.entity_id
_entity_poly.type
_entity_poly.pdbx_seq_one_letter_code
_entity_poly.pdbx_strand_id
1 'polypeptide(L)' 'MNKKKKPSKLLHSFFRARLFNKQKLLRQIFDEAFYDRELAEIVSLKDYSYMDIVKGEVLKNPRYERKI' A
#
# COMPACT_ATOMS: atom_id res chain seq x y z
N MET A 1 -22.74 40.85 -19.43
CA MET A 1 -21.34 40.36 -19.28
C MET A 1 -21.17 39.66 -17.93
N ASN A 2 -21.27 38.32 -17.90
CA ASN A 2 -21.03 37.55 -16.68
C ASN A 2 -19.54 37.45 -16.40
N LYS A 3 -19.04 38.26 -15.45
CA LYS A 3 -17.67 38.15 -14.94
C LYS A 3 -17.56 36.82 -14.17
N LYS A 4 -16.96 35.80 -14.78
CA LYS A 4 -16.59 34.55 -14.08
C LYS A 4 -15.71 34.94 -12.88
N LYS A 5 -16.25 34.81 -11.65
CA LYS A 5 -15.50 35.05 -10.41
C LYS A 5 -14.31 34.10 -10.40
N LYS A 6 -13.08 34.65 -10.41
CA LYS A 6 -11.86 33.85 -10.28
C LYS A 6 -11.95 33.04 -8.98
N PRO A 7 -11.70 31.71 -8.99
CA PRO A 7 -11.70 30.94 -7.77
C PRO A 7 -10.71 31.59 -6.79
N SER A 8 -11.14 31.79 -5.54
CA SER A 8 -10.31 32.42 -4.52
C SER A 8 -9.01 31.62 -4.37
N LYS A 9 -7.88 32.32 -4.14
CA LYS A 9 -6.57 31.69 -3.92
C LYS A 9 -6.61 30.60 -2.83
N LEU A 10 -7.55 30.72 -1.89
CA LEU A 10 -7.86 29.75 -0.83
C LEU A 10 -8.34 28.39 -1.37
N LEU A 11 -9.23 28.37 -2.36
CA LEU A 11 -9.66 27.11 -2.98
C LEU A 11 -8.46 26.39 -3.60
N HIS A 12 -7.61 27.14 -4.31
CA HIS A 12 -6.44 26.58 -4.97
C HIS A 12 -5.39 26.04 -3.98
N SER A 13 -5.20 26.66 -2.81
CA SER A 13 -4.31 26.13 -1.78
C SER A 13 -4.88 24.87 -1.14
N PHE A 14 -6.19 24.83 -0.90
CA PHE A 14 -6.87 23.66 -0.33
C PHE A 14 -6.74 22.42 -1.24
N PHE A 15 -6.96 22.58 -2.54
CA PHE A 15 -6.78 21.48 -3.49
C PHE A 15 -5.33 20.98 -3.55
N ARG A 16 -4.35 21.89 -3.47
CA ARG A 16 -2.92 21.52 -3.40
C ARG A 16 -2.58 20.75 -2.13
N ALA A 17 -3.05 21.21 -0.97
CA ALA A 17 -2.84 20.51 0.30
C ALA A 17 -3.47 19.11 0.29
N ARG A 18 -4.70 18.99 -0.26
CA ARG A 18 -5.37 17.69 -0.42
C ARG A 18 -4.60 16.74 -1.33
N LEU A 19 -4.06 17.23 -2.44
CA LEU A 19 -3.25 16.43 -3.36
C LEU A 19 -1.94 15.98 -2.69
N PHE A 20 -1.26 16.86 -1.98
CA PHE A 20 -0.05 16.55 -1.24
C PHE A 20 -0.29 15.45 -0.19
N ASN A 21 -1.39 15.55 0.57
CA ASN A 21 -1.76 14.52 1.55
C ASN A 21 -2.04 13.16 0.89
N LYS A 22 -2.69 13.15 -0.28
CA LYS A 22 -2.90 11.91 -1.03
C LYS A 22 -1.58 11.32 -1.53
N GLN A 23 -0.65 12.13 -2.02
CA GLN A 23 0.67 11.68 -2.46
C GLN A 23 1.48 11.10 -1.29
N LYS A 24 1.42 11.74 -0.12
CA LYS A 24 2.05 11.22 1.10
C LYS A 24 1.48 9.87 1.50
N LEU A 25 0.15 9.73 1.51
CA LEU A 25 -0.52 8.47 1.84
C LEU A 25 -0.16 7.35 0.84
N LEU A 26 -0.16 7.65 -0.46
CA LEU A 26 0.24 6.68 -1.48
C LEU A 26 1.68 6.22 -1.28
N ARG A 27 2.60 7.15 -0.97
CA ARG A 27 3.98 6.78 -0.67
C ARG A 27 4.08 5.84 0.52
N GLN A 28 3.36 6.11 1.61
CA GLN A 28 3.33 5.23 2.78
C GLN A 28 2.83 3.83 2.42
N ILE A 29 1.75 3.72 1.63
CA ILE A 29 1.21 2.43 1.18
C ILE A 29 2.23 1.67 0.33
N PHE A 30 2.95 2.36 -0.56
CA PHE A 30 4.00 1.73 -1.36
C PHE A 30 5.19 1.26 -0.53
N ASP A 31 5.61 2.06 0.45
CA ASP A 31 6.71 1.71 1.36
C ASP A 31 6.33 0.48 2.21
N GLU A 32 5.10 0.45 2.74
CA GLU A 32 4.56 -0.71 3.47
C GLU A 32 4.48 -1.95 2.58
N ALA A 33 3.94 -1.84 1.37
CA ALA A 33 3.85 -2.96 0.44
C ALA A 33 5.23 -3.50 0.02
N PHE A 34 6.24 -2.63 -0.10
CA PHE A 34 7.60 -3.03 -0.38
C PHE A 34 8.20 -3.82 0.78
N TYR A 35 7.99 -3.35 2.02
CA TYR A 35 8.45 -4.04 3.22
C TYR A 35 7.76 -5.41 3.39
N ASP A 36 6.46 -5.48 3.15
CA ASP A 36 5.70 -6.75 3.19
C ASP A 36 6.23 -7.75 2.17
N ARG A 37 6.61 -7.28 0.98
CA ARG A 37 7.25 -8.11 -0.03
C ARG A 37 8.60 -8.64 0.44
N GLU A 38 9.47 -7.79 0.99
CA GLU A 38 10.78 -8.21 1.50
C GLU A 38 10.63 -9.25 2.62
N LEU A 39 9.69 -9.02 3.55
CA LEU A 39 9.38 -9.98 4.60
C LEU A 39 8.88 -11.31 4.02
N ALA A 40 7.96 -11.28 3.06
CA ALA A 40 7.48 -12.48 2.39
C ALA A 40 8.60 -13.24 1.68
N GLU A 41 9.54 -12.53 1.06
CA GLU A 41 10.72 -13.11 0.42
C GLU A 41 11.65 -13.76 1.45
N ILE A 42 11.95 -13.08 2.57
CA ILE A 42 12.75 -13.64 3.68
C ILE A 42 12.10 -14.89 4.27
N VAL A 43 10.79 -14.85 4.51
CA VAL A 43 10.03 -15.99 5.02
C VAL A 43 10.05 -17.13 4.01
N SER A 44 9.92 -16.84 2.71
CA SER A 44 9.94 -17.87 1.67
C SER A 44 11.26 -18.64 1.57
N LEU A 45 12.36 -18.10 2.10
CA LEU A 45 13.68 -18.75 2.07
C LEU A 45 13.89 -19.77 3.21
N LYS A 46 12.96 -19.87 4.15
CA LYS A 46 13.04 -20.74 5.33
C LYS A 46 11.90 -21.75 5.33
N ASP A 47 12.18 -22.92 5.90
CA ASP A 47 11.14 -23.89 6.27
C ASP A 47 10.59 -23.53 7.65
N TYR A 48 9.28 -23.58 7.83
CA TYR A 48 8.62 -23.38 9.13
C TYR A 48 7.83 -24.63 9.48
N SER A 49 8.49 -25.58 10.15
CA SER A 49 7.95 -26.90 10.51
C SER A 49 6.68 -26.82 11.36
N TYR A 50 6.54 -25.79 12.20
CA TYR A 50 5.38 -25.61 13.08
C TYR A 50 4.13 -25.12 12.34
N MET A 51 4.29 -24.53 11.16
CA MET A 51 3.19 -24.03 10.33
C MET A 51 2.99 -24.86 9.06
N ASP A 52 3.72 -25.98 8.90
CA ASP A 52 3.72 -26.83 7.70
C ASP A 52 3.98 -26.04 6.40
N ILE A 53 4.92 -25.09 6.46
CA ILE A 53 5.30 -24.25 5.33
C ILE A 53 6.67 -24.71 4.81
N VAL A 54 6.71 -25.16 3.56
CA VAL A 54 7.95 -25.52 2.87
C VAL A 54 8.55 -24.29 2.18
N LYS A 55 9.88 -24.19 2.19
CA LYS A 55 10.67 -23.16 1.50
C LYS A 55 10.20 -23.01 0.05
N GLY A 56 9.87 -21.78 -0.33
CA GLY A 56 9.40 -21.42 -1.66
C GLY A 56 7.89 -21.59 -1.90
N GLU A 57 7.10 -22.16 -0.98
CA GLU A 57 5.63 -22.22 -1.10
C GLU A 57 4.94 -20.87 -0.85
N VAL A 58 5.48 -20.07 0.06
CA VAL A 58 4.94 -18.74 0.42
C VAL A 58 4.87 -17.81 -0.79
N LEU A 59 5.78 -17.97 -1.77
CA LEU A 59 5.77 -17.22 -3.03
C LEU A 59 4.76 -17.76 -4.05
N LYS A 60 4.34 -19.02 -3.95
CA LYS A 60 3.54 -19.71 -4.98
C LYS A 60 2.04 -19.63 -4.76
N ASN A 61 1.56 -19.52 -3.53
CA ASN A 61 0.14 -19.28 -3.24
C ASN A 61 -0.10 -19.09 -1.74
N PRO A 62 -0.71 -17.98 -1.27
CA PRO A 62 -1.19 -17.91 0.10
C PRO A 62 -2.39 -18.85 0.27
N ARG A 63 -2.16 -20.10 0.67
CA ARG A 63 -3.21 -21.06 1.04
C ARG A 63 -3.76 -20.73 2.43
N TYR A 64 -4.40 -19.57 2.58
CA TYR A 64 -5.24 -19.31 3.75
C TYR A 64 -6.61 -19.93 3.48
N GLU A 65 -6.79 -21.18 3.89
CA GLU A 65 -8.11 -21.80 3.91
C GLU A 65 -8.80 -21.42 5.22
N ARG A 66 -9.79 -20.52 5.15
CA ARG A 66 -10.62 -20.16 6.30
C ARG A 66 -11.66 -21.27 6.51
N LYS A 67 -11.35 -22.24 7.37
CA LYS A 67 -12.35 -23.22 7.82
C LYS A 67 -13.44 -22.52 8.64
N ILE A 68 -14.69 -22.75 8.26
CA ILE A 68 -15.92 -22.34 8.96
C ILE A 68 -16.24 -23.39 10.02
#